data_AF-A0A957Q692-F1
#
_entry.id   AF-A0A957Q692-F1
#
_cell.length_a   1.000
_cell.length_b   1.000
_cell.length_c   1.000
_cell.angle_alpha   90.00
_cell.angle_beta   90.00
_cell.angle_gamma   90.00
#
_symmetry.space_group_name_H-M   'P 1'
#
loop_
_entity.id
_entity.type
_entity.pdbx_description
1 polymer ?
#
loop_
_entity_poly.entity_id
_entity_poly.type
_entity_poly.pdbx_seq_one_letter_code
_entity_poly.pdbx_strand_id
1 'polypeptide(L)' 'MTQPTFNLWTEPWITVETYDGGTVLTSIFDVLLNAHTYKDIYDPSPLVIVGIHRLLTAIVQDI' A
#
# COMPACT_ATOMS: atom_id res chain seq x y z
N MET A 1 28.26 -13.43 0.45
CA MET A 1 26.81 -13.67 0.31
C MET A 1 26.12 -12.33 0.51
N THR A 2 25.32 -11.86 -0.44
CA THR A 2 24.50 -10.64 -0.29
C THR A 2 23.30 -10.94 0.60
N GLN A 3 23.04 -10.09 1.59
CA GLN A 3 21.90 -10.23 2.49
C GLN A 3 20.61 -9.92 1.70
N PRO A 4 19.54 -10.73 1.80
CA PRO A 4 18.28 -10.41 1.13
C PRO A 4 17.72 -9.11 1.71
N THR A 5 17.31 -8.18 0.84
CA THR A 5 16.71 -6.90 1.22
C THR A 5 15.37 -6.74 0.51
N PHE A 6 14.37 -6.24 1.23
CA PHE A 6 13.06 -5.89 0.69
C PHE A 6 12.51 -4.73 1.54
N ASN A 7 12.60 -3.51 1.01
CA ASN A 7 12.21 -2.32 1.74
C ASN A 7 10.76 -1.95 1.40
N LEU A 8 9.84 -2.06 2.35
CA LEU A 8 8.41 -1.77 2.16
C LEU A 8 8.11 -0.33 1.72
N TRP A 9 9.04 0.59 1.96
CA TRP A 9 8.92 1.98 1.54
C TRP A 9 9.00 2.12 0.02
N THR A 10 9.82 1.30 -0.64
CA THR A 10 10.15 1.42 -2.06
C THR A 10 9.70 0.23 -2.89
N GLU A 11 9.68 -0.96 -2.31
CA GLU A 11 9.27 -2.17 -2.99
C GLU A 11 7.75 -2.29 -2.99
N PRO A 12 7.14 -2.73 -4.10
CA PRO A 12 5.70 -2.81 -4.22
C PRO A 12 5.15 -4.07 -3.51
N TRP A 13 4.16 -3.88 -2.63
CA TRP A 13 3.56 -4.97 -1.84
C TRP A 13 2.09 -4.73 -1.46
N ILE A 14 1.60 -3.48 -1.53
CA ILE A 14 0.20 -3.14 -1.25
C ILE A 14 -0.57 -3.17 -2.56
N THR A 15 -1.60 -4.01 -2.66
CA THR A 15 -2.48 -4.03 -3.82
C THR A 15 -3.58 -2.98 -3.65
N VAL A 16 -3.77 -2.13 -4.65
CA VAL A 16 -4.86 -1.13 -4.68
C VAL A 16 -5.71 -1.32 -5.93
N GLU A 17 -7.01 -1.02 -5.81
CA GLU A 17 -7.92 -0.92 -6.94
C GLU A 17 -7.78 0.43 -7.63
N THR A 18 -7.79 0.40 -8.96
CA THR A 18 -7.83 1.59 -9.80
C THR A 18 -9.27 1.86 -10.25
N TYR A 19 -9.59 3.12 -10.57
CA TYR A 19 -10.94 3.51 -11.00
C TYR A 19 -11.36 2.91 -12.36
N ASP A 20 -10.40 2.45 -13.17
CA ASP A 20 -10.63 1.73 -14.42
C ASP A 20 -10.96 0.24 -14.22
N GLY A 21 -11.03 -0.24 -12.97
CA GLY A 21 -11.45 -1.59 -12.61
C GLY A 21 -10.32 -2.62 -12.51
N GLY A 22 -9.07 -2.18 -12.60
CA GLY A 22 -7.88 -3.00 -12.37
C GLY A 22 -7.38 -3.01 -10.92
N THR A 23 -6.31 -3.75 -10.70
CA THR A 23 -5.49 -3.64 -9.49
C THR A 23 -4.02 -3.42 -9.83
N VAL A 24 -3.30 -2.73 -8.96
CA VAL A 24 -1.87 -2.47 -9.11
C VAL A 24 -1.17 -2.64 -7.76
N LEU A 25 0.07 -3.15 -7.80
CA LEU A 25 0.93 -3.24 -6.64
C LEU A 25 1.71 -1.94 -6.43
N THR A 26 1.73 -1.46 -5.19
CA THR A 26 2.31 -0.16 -4.79
C THR A 26 3.19 -0.34 -3.55
N SER A 27 4.16 0.54 -3.40
CA SER A 27 4.96 0.68 -2.18
C SER A 27 4.25 1.60 -1.16
N ILE A 28 4.77 1.71 0.07
CA ILE A 28 4.24 2.70 1.04
C ILE A 28 4.40 4.13 0.49
N PHE A 29 5.52 4.43 -0.15
CA PHE A 29 5.73 5.76 -0.73
C PHE A 29 4.71 6.06 -1.83
N ASP A 30 4.55 5.14 -2.78
CA ASP A 30 3.68 5.35 -3.94
C ASP A 30 2.19 5.41 -3.56
N VAL A 31 1.77 4.59 -2.60
CA VAL A 31 0.37 4.55 -2.16
C VAL A 31 -0.02 5.84 -1.45
N LEU A 32 0.88 6.40 -0.62
CA LEU A 32 0.62 7.67 0.08
C LEU A 32 0.66 8.85 -0.89
N LEU A 33 1.64 8.89 -1.80
CA LEU A 33 1.80 9.98 -2.77
C LEU A 33 0.62 10.06 -3.74
N ASN A 34 0.14 8.91 -4.21
CA ASN A 34 -0.91 8.82 -5.24
C ASN A 34 -2.26 8.37 -4.70
N ALA A 35 -2.49 8.44 -3.37
CA ALA A 35 -3.69 7.95 -2.71
C ALA A 35 -4.99 8.41 -3.39
N HIS A 36 -5.03 9.67 -3.83
CA HIS A 36 -6.17 10.30 -4.50
C HIS A 36 -6.50 9.74 -5.89
N THR A 37 -5.62 8.92 -6.48
CA THR A 37 -5.81 8.29 -7.80
C THR A 37 -6.32 6.86 -7.70
N TYR A 38 -6.26 6.27 -6.51
CA TYR A 38 -6.71 4.90 -6.26
C TYR A 38 -8.12 4.91 -5.67
N LYS A 39 -8.85 3.83 -5.92
CA LYS A 39 -10.21 3.65 -5.42
C LYS A 39 -10.22 3.13 -3.99
N ASP A 40 -9.47 2.06 -3.71
CA ASP A 40 -9.34 1.46 -2.37
C ASP A 40 -8.15 0.48 -2.31
N ILE A 41 -7.78 0.01 -1.11
CA ILE A 41 -6.88 -1.13 -0.89
C ILE A 41 -7.64 -2.45 -1.12
N TYR A 42 -7.02 -3.39 -1.83
CA TYR A 42 -7.60 -4.70 -2.12
C TYR A 42 -6.81 -5.83 -1.47
N ASP A 43 -7.51 -6.70 -0.74
CA ASP A 43 -7.01 -8.01 -0.30
C ASP A 43 -8.21 -8.95 -0.06
N PRO A 44 -8.09 -10.28 -0.30
CA PRO A 44 -9.15 -11.23 0.04
C PRO A 44 -9.51 -11.25 1.53
N SER A 45 -8.60 -10.86 2.41
CA SER A 45 -8.78 -10.79 3.85
C SER A 45 -9.15 -9.37 4.29
N PRO A 46 -10.36 -9.15 4.84
CA PRO A 46 -10.75 -7.86 5.41
C PRO A 46 -9.81 -7.37 6.52
N LEU A 47 -9.15 -8.30 7.23
CA LEU A 47 -8.19 -7.97 8.28
C LEU A 47 -6.91 -7.34 7.72
N VAL A 48 -6.47 -7.77 6.54
CA VAL A 48 -5.31 -7.18 5.86
C VAL A 48 -5.64 -5.77 5.42
N ILE A 49 -6.81 -5.55 4.81
CA ILE A 49 -7.28 -4.21 4.40
C ILE A 49 -7.25 -3.24 5.59
N VAL A 50 -7.87 -3.61 6.72
CA VAL A 50 -7.89 -2.76 7.92
C VAL A 50 -6.50 -2.57 8.53
N GLY A 51 -5.67 -3.61 8.52
CA GLY A 51 -4.29 -3.55 9.01
C GLY A 51 -3.44 -2.53 8.23
N ILE A 52 -3.52 -2.56 6.89
CA ILE A 52 -2.81 -1.63 6.02
C ILE A 52 -3.33 -0.21 6.22
N HIS A 53 -4.65 0.00 6.26
CA HIS A 53 -5.23 1.32 6.52
C HIS A 53 -4.72 1.92 7.85
N ARG A 54 -4.66 1.12 8.92
CA ARG A 54 -4.14 1.57 10.22
C ARG A 54 -2.65 1.92 10.17
N LEU A 55 -1.85 1.11 9.48
CA LEU A 55 -0.42 1.39 9.28
C LEU A 55 -0.22 2.72 8.54
N LEU A 56 -0.88 2.90 7.39
CA LEU A 56 -0.75 4.11 6.57
C LEU A 56 -1.28 5.34 7.32
N THR A 57 -2.39 5.21 8.05
CA THR A 57 -2.94 6.28 8.89
C THR A 57 -1.94 6.71 9.97
N ALA A 58 -1.32 5.74 10.66
CA ALA A 58 -0.34 6.05 11.70
C ALA A 58 0.88 6.80 11.13
N ILE A 59 1.35 6.43 9.94
CA ILE A 59 2.45 7.13 9.26
C ILE A 59 2.04 8.58 8.94
N VAL A 60 0.87 8.79 8.34
CA VAL A 60 0.41 10.14 7.98
C VAL A 60 0.13 11.01 9.21
N GLN A 61 -0.27 10.43 10.34
CA GLN A 61 -0.54 11.17 11.57
C GLN A 61 0.73 11.60 12.32
N ASP A 62 1.84 10.89 12.14
CA ASP A 62 3.13 11.21 12.77
C ASP A 62 3.91 12.29 11.99
N ILE A 63 3.60 12.47 10.71
CA ILE A 63 4.19 13.46 9.80
C ILE A 63 3.48 14.81 9.92
#